data_AF-A0A9E6DCN9-F1
#
_entry.id   AF-A0A9E6DCN9-F1
#
_cell.length_a   1.000
_cell.length_b   1.000
_cell.length_c   1.000
_cell.angle_alpha   90.00
_cell.angle_beta   90.00
_cell.angle_gamma   90.00
#
_symmetry.space_group_name_H-M   'P 1'
#
loop_
_entity.id
_entity.type
_entity.pdbx_description
1 polymer ?
#
loop_
_entity_poly.entity_id
_entity_poly.type
_entity_poly.pdbx_seq_one_letter_code
_entity_poly.pdbx_strand_id
1 'polypeptide(L)'
;DGVNKVHSGELPVTQVSYNDALAYCKWAKKRLPSYNEYWELVKNDTRVIVSENKLPISEINIVNIVGNVWDITKNKNTDLIRLAGGSLFCSENTCHGTIRERELFVDKETGNIHIGFCVIDF
;
A
#
# COMPACT_ATOMS: atom_id res chain seq x y z
N ASP A 1 -8.53 18.69 -1.33
CA ASP A 1 -8.11 20.11 -1.29
C ASP A 1 -8.92 20.96 -0.28
N GLY A 2 -9.80 20.36 0.55
CA GLY A 2 -10.63 21.11 1.50
C GLY A 2 -11.79 21.89 0.87
N VAL A 3 -11.95 21.81 -0.45
CA VAL A 3 -12.96 22.54 -1.23
C VAL A 3 -13.84 21.55 -2.01
N ASN A 4 -13.22 20.60 -2.69
CA ASN A 4 -13.89 19.56 -3.45
C ASN A 4 -14.35 18.43 -2.53
N LYS A 5 -15.55 17.93 -2.80
CA LYS A 5 -16.07 16.73 -2.13
C LYS A 5 -15.20 15.54 -2.51
N VAL A 6 -14.91 14.71 -1.51
CA VAL A 6 -14.27 13.42 -1.73
C VAL A 6 -15.16 12.60 -2.65
N HIS A 7 -14.58 12.05 -3.72
CA HIS A 7 -15.31 11.26 -4.70
C HIS A 7 -15.79 9.93 -4.11
N SER A 8 -14.91 9.25 -3.36
CA SER A 8 -15.23 8.05 -2.58
C SER A 8 -14.34 8.01 -1.34
N GLY A 9 -14.94 7.71 -0.18
CA GLY A 9 -14.21 7.48 1.07
C GLY A 9 -13.54 6.10 1.14
N GLU A 10 -13.80 5.24 0.14
CA GLU A 10 -13.37 3.86 0.10
C GLU A 10 -12.20 3.63 -0.86
N LEU A 11 -11.73 4.66 -1.56
CA LEU A 11 -10.51 4.58 -2.36
C LEU A 11 -9.28 4.67 -1.44
N PRO A 12 -8.20 3.92 -1.74
CA PRO A 12 -6.97 4.05 -0.98
C PRO A 12 -6.40 5.46 -1.15
N VAL A 13 -5.93 6.04 -0.06
CA VAL A 13 -5.15 7.28 -0.11
C VAL A 13 -3.80 7.00 -0.77
N THR A 14 -3.39 7.87 -1.69
CA THR A 14 -2.08 7.80 -2.35
C THR A 14 -1.35 9.14 -2.26
N GLN A 15 -0.15 9.23 -2.85
CA GLN A 15 0.75 10.38 -2.72
C GLN A 15 1.13 10.66 -1.26
N VAL A 16 1.31 9.57 -0.51
CA VAL A 16 1.69 9.59 0.91
C VAL A 16 3.06 8.96 1.07
N SER A 17 3.88 9.58 1.90
CA SER A 17 5.22 9.11 2.24
C SER A 17 5.19 8.22 3.49
N TYR A 18 6.33 7.58 3.80
CA TYR A 18 6.49 6.86 5.07
C TYR A 18 6.29 7.77 6.28
N ASN A 19 6.77 9.01 6.21
CA ASN A 19 6.61 9.99 7.28
C ASN A 19 5.12 10.34 7.52
N ASP A 20 4.34 10.49 6.45
CA ASP A 20 2.89 10.73 6.54
C ASP A 20 2.16 9.54 7.16
N ALA A 21 2.49 8.33 6.71
CA ALA A 21 1.91 7.10 7.23
C ALA A 21 2.21 6.91 8.73
N LEU A 22 3.43 7.24 9.18
CA LEU A 22 3.79 7.23 10.61
C LEU A 22 3.04 8.31 11.41
N ALA A 23 2.90 9.51 10.87
CA ALA A 23 2.14 10.59 11.50
C ALA A 23 0.67 10.18 11.69
N TYR A 24 0.07 9.57 10.65
CA TYR A 24 -1.27 9.00 10.72
C TYR A 24 -1.37 7.90 11.79
N CYS A 25 -0.45 6.94 11.79
CA CYS A 25 -0.41 5.86 12.79
C CYS A 25 -0.39 6.42 14.22
N LYS A 26 0.45 7.44 14.48
CA LYS A 26 0.53 8.09 15.78
C LYS A 26 -0.79 8.75 16.18
N TRP A 27 -1.43 9.49 15.27
CA TRP A 27 -2.71 10.14 15.51
C TRP A 27 -3.83 9.14 15.75
N ALA A 28 -3.92 8.10 14.91
CA ALA A 28 -4.96 7.07 14.96
C ALA A 28 -4.75 6.03 16.08
N LYS A 29 -3.62 6.06 16.79
CA LYS A 29 -3.19 5.01 17.74
C LYS A 29 -3.15 3.63 17.09
N LYS A 30 -2.52 3.55 15.92
CA LYS A 30 -2.29 2.34 15.12
C LYS A 30 -0.80 2.20 14.79
N ARG A 31 -0.45 1.17 14.02
CA ARG A 31 0.90 1.00 13.45
C ARG A 31 0.85 0.45 12.03
N LEU A 32 1.93 0.67 11.30
CA LEU A 32 2.18 -0.04 10.05
C LEU A 32 2.43 -1.55 10.33
N PRO A 33 1.95 -2.46 9.47
CA PRO A 33 2.37 -3.85 9.52
C PRO A 33 3.84 -3.97 9.11
N SER A 34 4.57 -4.90 9.72
CA SER A 34 5.83 -5.36 9.13
C SER A 34 5.57 -6.08 7.81
N TYR A 35 6.60 -6.19 6.97
CA TYR A 35 6.50 -6.89 5.69
C TYR A 35 5.94 -8.32 5.83
N ASN A 36 6.35 -9.06 6.86
CA ASN A 36 5.83 -10.40 7.09
C ASN A 36 4.37 -10.39 7.58
N GLU A 37 4.00 -9.49 8.48
CA GLU A 37 2.59 -9.37 8.92
C GLU A 37 1.67 -9.06 7.75
N TYR A 38 2.09 -8.19 6.83
CA TYR A 38 1.35 -7.91 5.60
C TYR A 38 1.04 -9.20 4.83
N TRP A 39 2.06 -9.99 4.50
CA TRP A 39 1.87 -11.22 3.73
C TRP A 39 1.11 -12.32 4.47
N GLU A 40 1.17 -12.37 5.80
CA GLU A 40 0.32 -13.29 6.57
C GLU A 40 -1.15 -12.86 6.56
N LEU A 41 -1.44 -11.55 6.60
CA LEU A 41 -2.81 -11.03 6.55
C LEU A 41 -3.49 -11.28 5.21
N VAL A 42 -2.75 -11.25 4.09
CA VAL A 42 -3.32 -11.43 2.74
C VAL A 42 -3.47 -12.89 2.32
N LYS A 43 -2.88 -13.83 3.06
CA LYS A 43 -2.80 -15.26 2.67
C LYS A 43 -4.16 -15.89 2.33
N ASN A 44 -5.22 -15.41 2.98
CA ASN A 44 -6.59 -15.91 2.80
C ASN A 44 -7.50 -14.92 2.06
N ASP A 45 -6.97 -13.79 1.59
CA ASP A 45 -7.74 -12.85 0.79
C ASP A 45 -7.84 -13.37 -0.66
N THR A 46 -9.05 -13.77 -1.05
CA THR A 46 -9.35 -14.35 -2.36
C THR A 46 -9.98 -13.34 -3.32
N ARG A 47 -10.10 -12.07 -2.90
CA ARG A 47 -10.64 -11.00 -3.74
C ARG A 47 -9.73 -10.74 -4.94
N VAL A 48 -10.27 -10.02 -5.92
CA VAL A 48 -9.58 -9.71 -7.18
C VAL A 48 -8.33 -8.88 -6.91
N ILE A 49 -7.18 -9.32 -7.42
CA ILE A 49 -5.93 -8.55 -7.44
C ILE A 49 -5.99 -7.58 -8.61
N VAL A 50 -5.85 -6.28 -8.33
CA VAL A 50 -5.78 -5.23 -9.35
C VAL A 50 -4.33 -5.08 -9.82
N SER A 51 -4.03 -5.56 -11.02
CA SER A 51 -2.70 -5.50 -11.64
C SER A 51 -2.82 -5.44 -13.17
N GLU A 52 -1.68 -5.46 -13.87
CA GLU A 52 -1.61 -5.53 -15.35
C GLU A 52 -2.32 -4.37 -16.06
N ASN A 53 -2.52 -3.22 -15.39
CA ASN A 53 -3.29 -2.07 -15.87
C ASN A 53 -4.72 -2.41 -16.32
N LYS A 54 -5.32 -3.50 -15.80
CA LYS A 54 -6.64 -3.98 -16.25
C LYS A 54 -7.81 -3.22 -15.62
N LEU A 55 -7.61 -2.69 -14.42
CA LEU A 55 -8.62 -1.96 -13.66
C LEU A 55 -7.99 -0.68 -13.09
N PRO A 56 -8.78 0.40 -12.90
CA PRO A 56 -8.32 1.57 -12.16
C PRO A 56 -8.08 1.23 -10.69
N ILE A 57 -7.47 2.16 -9.95
CA ILE A 57 -7.47 2.11 -8.49
C ILE A 57 -8.93 1.94 -8.02
N SER A 58 -9.16 0.89 -7.25
CA SER A 58 -10.49 0.40 -6.88
C SER A 58 -10.72 0.47 -5.38
N GLU A 59 -11.98 0.45 -4.96
CA GLU A 59 -12.37 0.58 -3.55
C GLU A 59 -11.86 -0.60 -2.71
N ILE A 60 -11.33 -0.29 -1.52
CA ILE A 60 -10.57 -1.22 -0.67
C ILE A 60 -11.39 -2.42 -0.15
N ASN A 61 -12.72 -2.31 -0.18
CA ASN A 61 -13.65 -3.34 0.28
C ASN A 61 -13.91 -4.42 -0.80
N ILE A 62 -13.73 -4.13 -2.09
CA ILE A 62 -14.08 -5.05 -3.19
C ILE A 62 -12.87 -5.72 -3.86
N VAL A 63 -11.65 -5.21 -3.64
CA VAL A 63 -10.42 -5.78 -4.20
C VAL A 63 -9.47 -6.27 -3.12
N ASN A 64 -8.52 -7.10 -3.52
CA ASN A 64 -7.42 -7.53 -2.67
C ASN A 64 -6.53 -6.32 -2.35
N ILE A 65 -5.89 -6.36 -1.18
CA ILE A 65 -4.85 -5.39 -0.82
C ILE A 65 -3.56 -5.61 -1.63
N VAL A 66 -3.30 -6.85 -2.08
CA VAL A 66 -2.25 -7.14 -3.07
C VAL A 66 -2.69 -6.58 -4.43
N GLY A 67 -1.79 -5.88 -5.11
CA GLY A 67 -2.10 -5.06 -6.26
C GLY A 67 -2.70 -3.72 -5.82
N ASN A 68 -3.56 -3.14 -6.65
CA ASN A 68 -4.18 -1.83 -6.42
C ASN A 68 -3.14 -0.72 -6.22
N VAL A 69 -2.65 -0.50 -5.00
CA VAL A 69 -1.55 0.42 -4.67
C VAL A 69 -0.51 -0.29 -3.80
N TRP A 70 0.74 0.14 -3.91
CA TRP A 70 1.78 -0.34 -3.01
C TRP A 70 1.49 0.06 -1.57
N ASP A 71 1.75 -0.85 -0.63
CA ASP A 71 1.63 -0.57 0.80
C ASP A 71 2.99 -0.35 1.45
N ILE A 72 3.10 0.77 2.17
CA ILE A 72 4.23 1.08 3.03
C ILE A 72 4.25 0.13 4.23
N THR A 73 5.41 -0.46 4.53
CA THR A 73 5.58 -1.37 5.68
C THR A 73 6.45 -0.77 6.79
N LYS A 74 6.27 -1.25 8.01
CA LYS A 74 7.07 -0.88 9.18
C LYS A 74 8.54 -1.24 8.97
N ASN A 75 9.42 -0.29 9.21
CA ASN A 75 10.86 -0.48 9.10
C ASN A 75 11.57 -0.59 10.47
N LYS A 76 12.72 -1.26 10.51
CA LYS A 76 13.57 -1.46 11.69
C LYS A 76 14.90 -0.68 11.59
N ASN A 77 14.81 0.65 11.43
CA ASN A 77 15.94 1.60 11.50
C ASN A 77 16.86 1.67 10.26
N THR A 78 16.28 1.67 9.06
CA THR A 78 17.02 2.07 7.85
C THR A 78 16.31 3.25 7.16
N ASP A 79 17.00 3.91 6.24
CA ASP A 79 16.39 4.92 5.36
C ASP A 79 15.68 4.31 4.15
N LEU A 80 15.76 2.98 4.00
CA LEU A 80 15.12 2.23 2.92
C LEU A 80 13.84 1.56 3.43
N ILE A 81 12.70 2.10 3.02
CA ILE A 81 11.37 1.63 3.39
C ILE A 81 10.92 0.58 2.39
N ARG A 82 10.72 -0.65 2.86
CA ARG A 82 10.24 -1.75 2.01
C ARG A 82 8.74 -1.59 1.75
N LEU A 83 8.36 -1.67 0.47
CA LEU A 83 6.96 -1.71 0.03
C LEU A 83 6.48 -3.16 -0.13
N ALA A 84 5.17 -3.38 0.00
CA ALA A 84 4.51 -4.68 -0.19
C ALA A 84 3.30 -4.58 -1.13
N GLY A 85 2.86 -5.73 -1.64
CA GLY A 85 1.61 -5.87 -2.39
C GLY A 85 1.68 -5.61 -3.90
N GLY A 86 2.53 -4.70 -4.37
CA GLY A 86 2.49 -4.27 -5.76
C GLY A 86 1.38 -3.25 -6.01
N SER A 87 1.17 -2.84 -7.27
CA SER A 87 0.11 -1.90 -7.63
C SER A 87 -0.57 -2.31 -8.93
N LEU A 88 -1.59 -1.56 -9.35
CA LEU A 88 -2.26 -1.73 -10.65
C LEU A 88 -1.29 -1.73 -11.84
N PHE A 89 -0.14 -1.06 -11.72
CA PHE A 89 0.87 -0.96 -12.78
C PHE A 89 1.80 -2.18 -12.85
N CYS A 90 1.70 -3.11 -11.89
CA CYS A 90 2.59 -4.25 -11.81
C CYS A 90 2.17 -5.35 -12.78
N SER A 91 3.16 -5.88 -13.50
CA SER A 91 3.06 -7.02 -14.39
C SER A 91 4.28 -7.91 -14.29
N GLU A 92 4.15 -9.20 -14.61
CA GLU A 92 5.29 -10.14 -14.61
C GLU A 92 6.50 -9.62 -15.41
N ASN A 93 6.24 -8.97 -16.55
CA ASN A 93 7.26 -8.46 -17.47
C ASN A 93 7.87 -7.10 -17.09
N THR A 94 7.36 -6.40 -16.07
CA THR A 94 7.81 -5.04 -15.73
C THR A 94 8.07 -4.90 -14.24
N CYS A 95 7.02 -4.63 -13.47
CA CYS A 95 6.98 -4.68 -12.03
C CYS A 95 6.32 -6.00 -11.63
N HIS A 96 7.09 -7.05 -11.36
CA HIS A 96 6.57 -8.29 -10.79
C HIS A 96 6.24 -8.09 -9.30
N GLY A 97 5.42 -7.08 -8.98
CA GLY A 97 5.21 -6.51 -7.63
C GLY A 97 4.24 -7.26 -6.74
N THR A 98 3.38 -8.09 -7.33
CA THR A 98 2.28 -8.78 -6.65
C THR A 98 2.70 -10.12 -6.02
N ILE A 99 4.00 -10.38 -5.92
CA ILE A 99 4.56 -11.58 -5.27
C ILE A 99 5.42 -11.19 -4.06
N ARG A 100 5.47 -12.08 -3.07
CA ARG A 100 6.18 -11.86 -1.79
C ARG A 100 7.68 -11.76 -1.94
N GLU A 101 8.24 -12.36 -2.97
CA GLU A 101 9.67 -12.38 -3.20
C GLU A 101 10.16 -11.05 -3.79
N ARG A 102 9.25 -10.19 -4.28
CA ARG A 102 9.62 -8.90 -4.83
C ARG A 102 10.04 -7.93 -3.74
N GLU A 103 11.25 -7.40 -3.91
CA GLU A 103 11.79 -6.35 -3.04
C GLU A 103 11.81 -4.99 -3.75
N LEU A 104 10.98 -4.07 -3.28
CA LEU A 104 11.01 -2.68 -3.71
C LEU A 104 11.16 -1.78 -2.49
N PHE A 105 12.03 -0.78 -2.61
CA PHE A 105 12.34 0.15 -1.54
C PHE A 105 12.20 1.59 -2.01
N VAL A 106 11.77 2.46 -1.10
CA VAL A 106 11.72 3.91 -1.28
C VAL A 106 12.39 4.58 -0.08
N ASP A 107 12.77 5.84 -0.21
CA ASP A 107 13.16 6.66 0.95
C ASP A 107 11.93 7.06 1.79
N LYS A 108 12.14 7.83 2.87
CA LYS A 108 11.09 8.19 3.82
C LYS A 108 10.11 9.26 3.31
N GLU A 109 10.48 9.99 2.27
CA GLU A 109 9.76 11.15 1.73
C GLU A 109 9.05 10.83 0.41
N THR A 110 9.51 9.80 -0.31
CA THR A 110 8.86 9.36 -1.54
C THR A 110 7.42 8.91 -1.29
N GLY A 111 6.49 9.63 -1.93
CA GLY A 111 5.09 9.25 -2.11
C GLY A 111 4.67 9.57 -3.54
N ASN A 112 3.92 8.66 -4.17
CA ASN A 112 3.47 8.85 -5.56
C ASN A 112 2.02 8.36 -5.75
N ILE A 113 1.50 8.45 -6.96
CA ILE A 113 0.09 8.17 -7.28
C ILE A 113 -0.38 6.73 -7.01
N HIS A 114 0.53 5.78 -6.77
CA HIS A 114 0.25 4.37 -6.51
C HIS A 114 0.97 3.83 -5.26
N ILE A 115 1.38 4.72 -4.35
CA ILE A 115 1.89 4.36 -3.01
C ILE A 115 0.87 4.84 -1.99
N GLY A 116 0.37 3.89 -1.20
CA GLY A 116 -0.52 4.09 -0.06
C GLY A 116 0.02 3.35 1.17
N PHE A 117 -0.86 3.07 2.12
CA PHE A 117 -0.54 2.27 3.29
C PHE A 117 -1.80 1.69 3.94
N CYS A 118 -1.60 0.59 4.66
CA CYS A 118 -2.57 0.05 5.60
C CYS A 118 -2.05 0.14 7.03
N VAL A 119 -2.96 0.06 7.99
CA VAL A 119 -2.64 0.09 9.41
C VAL A 119 -3.26 -1.10 10.11
N ILE A 120 -2.59 -1.53 11.18
CA ILE A 120 -3.08 -2.56 12.09
C ILE A 120 -3.04 -2.04 13.52
N ASP A 121 -3.76 -2.73 14.40
CA ASP A 121 -3.69 -2.51 15.84
C ASP A 121 -2.30 -2.85 16.39
N PHE A 122 -1.99 -2.28 17.57
CA PHE A 122 -0.71 -2.49 18.24
C PHE A 122 -0.47 -3.95 18.59
#